data_AF-A0A2V8JNG1-F1
#
_entry.id   AF-A0A2V8JNG1-F1
#
_cell.length_a   1.000
_cell.length_b   1.000
_cell.length_c   1.000
_cell.angle_alpha   90.00
_cell.angle_beta   90.00
_cell.angle_gamma   90.00
#
_symmetry.space_group_name_H-M   'P 1'
#
loop_
_entity.id
_entity.type
_entity.pdbx_description
1 polymer ?
#
loop_
_entity_poly.entity_id
_entity_poly.type
_entity_poly.pdbx_seq_one_letter_code
_entity_poly.pdbx_strand_id
1 'polypeptide(L)'
;MESLPFPFQGVLRISAPSAFTTIGLRARHNERGDFLVTTIPVVNENDDYFTFVLRYSKFVFPHFAGGGGYATQFVLFSGWQPGSASGTLQFLTSAGDPFPLTLQAR
;
A
#
# COMPACT_ATOMS: atom_id res chain seq x y z
N MET A 1 -17.79 18.59 1.21
CA MET A 1 -16.86 17.46 1.00
C MET A 1 -17.21 16.86 -0.33
N GLU A 2 -16.30 16.91 -1.30
CA GLU A 2 -16.53 16.42 -2.65
C GLU A 2 -16.73 14.89 -2.62
N SER A 3 -17.83 14.42 -3.21
CA SER A 3 -18.19 13.01 -3.23
C SER A 3 -17.32 12.29 -4.25
N LEU A 4 -16.31 11.55 -3.79
CA LEU A 4 -15.52 10.69 -4.67
C LEU A 4 -16.40 9.54 -5.20
N PRO A 5 -16.35 9.23 -6.50
CA PRO A 5 -17.10 8.12 -7.07
C PRO A 5 -16.66 6.80 -6.44
N PHE A 6 -17.63 5.96 -6.07
CA PHE A 6 -17.38 4.66 -5.45
C PHE A 6 -17.39 3.55 -6.52
N PRO A 7 -16.39 2.63 -6.53
CA PRO A 7 -15.23 2.57 -5.64
C PRO A 7 -14.12 3.55 -6.05
N PHE A 8 -13.61 4.34 -5.09
CA PHE A 8 -12.46 5.20 -5.31
C PHE A 8 -11.16 4.43 -5.07
N GLN A 9 -10.21 4.54 -6.00
CA GLN A 9 -8.83 4.12 -5.84
C GLN A 9 -7.91 5.28 -6.23
N GLY A 10 -6.98 5.63 -5.34
CA GLY A 10 -6.05 6.72 -5.58
C GLY A 10 -5.09 6.92 -4.41
N VAL A 11 -4.17 7.86 -4.59
CA VAL A 11 -3.20 8.29 -3.58
C VAL A 11 -3.58 9.69 -3.11
N LEU A 12 -3.72 9.88 -1.79
CA LEU A 12 -3.82 11.20 -1.19
C LEU A 12 -2.40 11.71 -0.89
N ARG A 13 -2.01 12.81 -1.54
CA ARG A 13 -0.74 13.49 -1.29
C ARG A 13 -1.00 14.79 -0.53
N ILE A 14 -0.26 14.99 0.55
CA ILE A 14 -0.35 16.18 1.39
C ILE A 14 1.02 16.86 1.37
N SER A 15 1.04 18.17 1.14
CA SER A 15 2.26 18.98 1.16
C SER A 15 2.02 20.27 1.94
N ALA A 16 3.08 20.77 2.57
CA ALA A 16 3.06 22.05 3.26
C ALA A 16 4.44 22.73 3.10
N PRO A 17 4.50 24.07 3.10
CA PRO A 17 5.76 24.81 3.03
C PRO A 17 6.58 24.71 4.33
N SER A 18 5.95 24.33 5.44
CA SER A 18 6.58 24.12 6.75
C SER A 18 6.57 22.65 7.14
N ALA A 19 7.45 22.24 8.06
CA ALA A 19 7.47 20.88 8.60
C ALA A 19 6.12 20.52 9.24
N PHE A 20 5.66 19.30 8.98
CA PHE A 20 4.44 18.74 9.54
C PHE A 20 4.61 17.23 9.74
N THR A 21 3.76 16.66 10.60
CA THR A 21 3.65 15.21 10.78
C THR A 21 2.26 14.76 10.39
N THR A 22 2.14 13.52 9.91
CA THR A 22 0.87 12.96 9.44
C THR A 22 0.70 11.56 9.99
N ILE A 23 -0.54 11.22 10.35
CA ILE A 23 -0.97 9.87 10.68
C ILE A 23 -2.12 9.47 9.76
N GLY A 24 -2.05 8.28 9.18
CA GLY A 24 -3.14 7.70 8.41
C GLY A 24 -4.02 6.86 9.34
N LEU A 25 -5.33 7.09 9.31
CA LEU A 25 -6.29 6.30 10.09
C LEU A 25 -7.39 5.75 9.17
N ARG A 26 -7.72 4.48 9.34
CA ARG A 26 -8.89 3.83 8.73
C ARG A 26 -9.90 3.58 9.83
N ALA A 27 -11.03 4.28 9.76
CA ALA A 27 -12.16 4.08 10.64
C ALA A 27 -13.25 3.26 9.94
N ARG A 28 -13.86 2.30 10.64
CA ARG A 28 -15.02 1.52 10.17
C ARG A 28 -15.93 1.20 11.34
N HIS A 29 -17.22 0.99 11.07
CA HIS A 29 -18.10 0.30 12.00
C HIS A 29 -18.19 -1.17 11.60
N ASN A 30 -18.16 -2.09 12.57
CA ASN A 30 -18.46 -3.50 12.31
C ASN A 30 -19.99 -3.73 12.25
N GLU A 31 -20.40 -4.97 12.00
CA GLU A 31 -21.82 -5.35 11.95
C GLU A 31 -22.55 -5.22 13.29
N ARG A 32 -21.81 -5.17 14.41
CA ARG A 32 -22.34 -4.91 15.76
C ARG A 32 -22.52 -3.41 16.04
N GLY A 33 -22.00 -2.54 15.17
CA GLY A 33 -22.01 -1.09 15.35
C GLY A 33 -20.83 -0.55 16.17
N ASP A 34 -19.81 -1.36 16.46
CA ASP A 34 -18.63 -0.90 17.18
C ASP A 34 -17.72 -0.08 16.25
N PHE A 35 -17.20 1.05 16.77
CA PHE A 35 -16.21 1.86 16.07
C PHE A 35 -14.83 1.21 16.15
N LEU A 36 -14.26 0.88 14.99
CA LEU A 36 -12.94 0.31 14.83
C LEU A 36 -12.03 1.30 14.12
N VAL A 37 -10.83 1.51 14.66
CA VAL A 37 -9.79 2.35 14.06
C VAL A 37 -8.49 1.56 13.91
N THR A 38 -7.82 1.72 12.78
CA THR A 38 -6.48 1.17 12.55
C THR A 38 -5.60 2.20 11.87
N THR A 39 -4.30 2.17 12.16
CA THR A 39 -3.32 3.02 11.47
C THR A 39 -3.09 2.52 10.05
N ILE A 40 -2.99 3.45 9.11
CA ILE A 40 -2.54 3.20 7.74
C ILE A 40 -1.11 3.72 7.63
N PRO A 41 -0.17 2.98 7.01
CA PRO A 41 1.17 3.48 6.77
C PRO A 41 1.14 4.78 5.96
N VAL A 42 1.93 5.77 6.39
CA VAL A 42 2.15 7.04 5.69
C VAL A 42 3.60 7.05 5.21
N VAL A 43 3.80 7.51 3.98
CA VAL A 43 5.12 7.58 3.35
C VAL A 43 5.56 9.04 3.26
N ASN A 44 6.75 9.36 3.77
CA ASN A 44 7.38 10.65 3.53
C ASN A 44 8.12 10.61 2.18
N GLU A 45 7.53 11.22 1.16
CA GLU A 45 8.11 11.26 -0.19
C GLU A 45 9.34 12.18 -0.32
N ASN A 46 9.64 13.00 0.69
CA ASN A 46 10.83 13.87 0.75
C ASN A 46 11.97 13.29 1.60
N ASP A 47 11.82 12.07 2.10
CA ASP A 47 12.88 11.41 2.86
C ASP A 47 13.95 10.88 1.88
N ASP A 48 15.14 11.47 1.94
CA ASP A 48 16.29 11.08 1.10
C ASP A 48 16.70 9.63 1.30
N TYR A 49 16.60 9.12 2.54
CA TYR A 49 16.89 7.72 2.87
C TYR A 49 15.84 6.81 2.23
N PHE A 50 14.56 7.16 2.36
CA PHE A 50 13.48 6.41 1.73
C PHE A 50 13.60 6.42 0.19
N THR A 51 13.94 7.57 -0.40
CA THR A 51 14.14 7.74 -1.85
C THR A 51 15.33 6.94 -2.36
N PHE A 52 16.40 6.83 -1.58
CA PHE A 52 17.55 5.97 -1.91
C PHE A 52 17.20 4.49 -1.81
N VAL A 53 16.54 4.06 -0.72
CA VAL A 53 16.17 2.66 -0.51
C VAL A 53 15.18 2.20 -1.59
N LEU A 54 14.14 2.96 -1.92
CA LEU A 54 13.18 2.58 -2.96
C LEU A 54 13.80 2.38 -4.35
N ARG A 55 14.89 3.08 -4.68
CA ARG A 55 15.54 2.97 -6.00
C ARG A 55 16.40 1.70 -6.15
N TYR A 56 16.87 1.12 -5.05
CA TYR A 56 17.89 0.08 -5.08
C TYR A 56 17.55 -1.18 -4.27
N SER A 57 16.43 -1.21 -3.55
CA SER A 57 16.05 -2.36 -2.71
C SER A 57 14.99 -3.24 -3.34
N LYS A 58 15.18 -4.56 -3.19
CA LYS A 58 14.13 -5.56 -3.40
C LYS A 58 13.34 -5.68 -2.10
N PHE A 59 12.04 -5.44 -2.15
CA PHE A 59 11.16 -5.66 -1.00
C PHE A 59 10.76 -7.14 -0.94
N VAL A 60 10.94 -7.74 0.24
CA VAL A 60 10.50 -9.10 0.51
C VAL A 60 9.36 -9.04 1.52
N PHE A 61 8.22 -9.61 1.12
CA PHE A 61 7.10 -9.87 2.01
C PHE A 61 7.19 -11.34 2.44
N PRO A 62 7.59 -11.64 3.69
CA PRO A 62 7.92 -13.01 4.10
C PRO A 62 6.69 -13.93 4.14
N HIS A 63 5.50 -13.37 4.27
CA HIS A 63 4.24 -14.09 4.17
C HIS A 63 3.16 -13.19 3.54
N PHE A 64 2.15 -13.81 2.95
CA PHE A 64 0.90 -13.18 2.54
C PHE A 64 -0.24 -14.18 2.76
N ALA A 65 -1.45 -13.68 2.98
CA ALA A 65 -2.64 -14.51 3.15
C ALA A 65 -3.40 -14.64 1.83
N GLY A 66 -3.83 -15.86 1.49
CA GLY A 66 -4.69 -16.14 0.35
C GLY A 66 -5.61 -17.33 0.61
N GLY A 67 -6.88 -17.22 0.25
CA GLY A 67 -7.89 -18.26 0.47
C GLY A 67 -8.58 -18.17 1.84
N GLY A 68 -9.54 -19.06 2.11
CA GLY A 68 -10.25 -19.11 3.41
C GLY A 68 -11.00 -17.83 3.80
N GLY A 69 -11.41 -17.02 2.81
CA GLY A 69 -12.03 -15.70 3.05
C GLY A 69 -11.03 -14.54 3.22
N TYR A 70 -9.72 -14.81 3.23
CA TYR A 70 -8.67 -13.79 3.27
C TYR A 70 -8.14 -13.47 1.87
N ALA A 71 -7.81 -12.20 1.66
CA ALA A 71 -7.14 -11.71 0.47
C ALA A 71 -6.02 -10.74 0.86
N THR A 72 -4.91 -10.80 0.13
CA THR A 72 -3.82 -9.82 0.21
C THR A 72 -3.79 -9.00 -1.06
N GLN A 73 -3.70 -7.67 -0.92
CA GLN A 73 -3.58 -6.75 -2.05
C GLN A 73 -2.22 -6.06 -1.99
N PHE A 74 -1.47 -6.14 -3.08
CA PHE A 74 -0.25 -5.38 -3.29
C PHE A 74 -0.60 -4.10 -4.05
N VAL A 75 -0.29 -2.95 -3.48
CA VAL A 75 -0.57 -1.64 -4.08
C VAL A 75 0.75 -1.00 -4.47
N LEU A 76 0.98 -0.87 -5.78
CA LEU A 76 2.10 -0.12 -6.33
C LEU A 76 1.60 1.26 -6.76
N PHE A 77 2.27 2.31 -6.30
CA PHE A 77 1.98 3.69 -6.66
C PHE A 77 3.28 4.44 -6.97
N SER A 78 3.18 5.51 -7.75
CA SER A 78 4.32 6.38 -8.02
C SER A 78 4.68 7.19 -6.78
N GLY A 79 5.98 7.26 -6.50
CA GLY A 79 6.52 8.09 -5.43
C GLY A 79 6.57 9.57 -5.84
N TRP A 80 7.76 10.16 -5.69
CA TRP A 80 8.04 11.60 -5.78
C TRP A 80 7.56 12.32 -7.06
N GLN A 81 7.38 11.61 -8.18
CA GLN A 81 6.92 12.19 -9.45
C GLN A 81 5.52 11.71 -9.82
N PRO A 82 4.61 12.61 -10.25
CA PRO A 82 3.38 12.22 -10.92
C PRO A 82 3.70 11.36 -12.14
N GLY A 83 3.09 10.18 -12.24
CA GLY A 83 3.34 9.25 -13.34
C GLY A 83 2.95 7.81 -13.01
N SER A 84 3.21 6.90 -13.94
CA SER A 84 3.06 5.47 -13.74
C SER A 84 4.24 4.90 -12.94
N ALA A 85 3.95 4.02 -11.99
CA ALA A 85 4.94 3.16 -11.37
C ALA A 85 4.90 1.78 -12.01
N SER A 86 6.06 1.16 -12.22
CA SER A 86 6.19 -0.21 -12.69
C SER A 86 7.19 -0.97 -11.84
N GLY A 87 7.03 -2.30 -11.81
CA GLY A 87 7.89 -3.19 -11.06
C GLY A 87 7.53 -4.64 -11.32
N THR A 88 8.41 -5.54 -10.88
CA THR A 88 8.19 -6.98 -10.99
C THR A 88 7.87 -7.54 -9.62
N LEU A 89 6.71 -8.19 -9.51
CA LEU A 89 6.35 -8.97 -8.32
C LEU A 89 6.62 -10.45 -8.60
N GLN A 90 7.39 -11.10 -7.73
CA GLN A 90 7.70 -12.52 -7.81
C GLN A 90 7.18 -13.21 -6.55
N PHE A 91 6.51 -14.34 -6.75
CA PHE A 91 6.03 -15.18 -5.66
C PHE A 91 6.93 -16.40 -5.58
N LEU A 92 7.49 -16.64 -4.39
CA LEU A 92 8.44 -17.71 -4.15
C LEU A 92 7.97 -18.56 -2.97
N THR A 93 8.31 -19.85 -2.99
CA THR A 93 8.19 -20.72 -1.82
C THR A 93 9.25 -20.34 -0.79
N SER A 94 9.16 -20.89 0.43
CA SER A 94 10.22 -20.75 1.43
C SER A 94 11.58 -21.32 0.99
N ALA A 95 11.60 -22.19 -0.02
CA ALA A 95 12.82 -22.73 -0.62
C ALA A 95 13.41 -21.82 -1.72
N GLY A 96 12.67 -20.77 -2.13
CA GLY A 96 13.07 -19.85 -3.19
C GLY A 96 12.60 -20.23 -4.59
N ASP A 97 11.86 -21.33 -4.74
CA ASP A 97 11.29 -21.77 -6.01
C ASP A 97 10.06 -20.93 -6.39
N PRO A 98 9.73 -20.75 -7.69
CA PRO A 98 8.51 -20.07 -8.10
C PRO A 98 7.25 -20.67 -7.47
N PHE A 99 6.41 -19.82 -6.87
CA PHE A 99 5.16 -20.23 -6.24
C PHE A 99 3.97 -19.99 -7.21
N PRO A 100 3.27 -21.04 -7.66
CA PRO A 100 2.18 -20.90 -8.62
C PRO A 100 0.94 -20.31 -7.96
N LEU A 101 0.55 -19.10 -8.39
CA LEU A 101 -0.64 -18.38 -7.93
C LEU A 101 -1.42 -17.80 -9.12
N THR A 102 -2.73 -17.74 -8.98
CA THR A 102 -3.59 -16.97 -9.88
C THR A 102 -3.72 -15.54 -9.35
N LEU A 103 -3.22 -14.57 -10.11
CA LEU A 103 -3.40 -13.16 -9.82
C LEU A 103 -4.72 -12.68 -10.42
N GLN A 104 -5.48 -11.90 -9.64
CA GLN A 104 -6.61 -11.12 -10.15
C GLN A 104 -6.15 -9.67 -10.28
N ALA A 105 -6.09 -9.17 -11.52
CA ALA A 105 -5.98 -7.74 -11.76
C ALA A 105 -7.35 -7.11 -11.47
N ARG A 106 -7.38 -6.06 -10.64
CA ARG A 106 -8.58 -5.30 -10.34
C ARG A 106 -8.49 -3.91 -10.95
#